data_AF-A0A645JDG7-F1
#
_entry.id   AF-A0A645JDG7-F1
#
_cell.length_a   1.000
_cell.length_b   1.000
_cell.length_c   1.000
_cell.angle_alpha   90.00
_cell.angle_beta   90.00
_cell.angle_gamma   90.00
#
_symmetry.space_group_name_H-M   'P 1'
#
loop_
_entity.id
_entity.type
_entity.pdbx_description
1 polymer ?
#
loop_
_entity_poly.entity_id
_entity_poly.type
_entity_poly.pdbx_seq_one_letter_code
_entity_poly.pdbx_strand_id
1 'polypeptide(L)' 'MGLETNAYKNVTVTSPEERLKQLDNLSGLEIKYSDAGQREYLFRGDMALLIRELNQAQVSNLTIEDPSLEEIFMHYYE' A
#
# COMPACT_ATOMS: atom_id res chain seq x y z
N MET A 1 -4.40 25.81 -7.43
CA MET A 1 -5.20 25.20 -6.33
C MET A 1 -5.87 23.98 -6.90
N GLY A 2 -5.33 22.80 -6.61
CA GLY A 2 -6.01 21.52 -6.80
C GLY A 2 -5.62 20.70 -5.58
N LEU A 3 -6.53 20.57 -4.63
CA LEU A 3 -6.36 19.67 -3.50
C LEU A 3 -6.53 18.26 -4.05
N GLU A 4 -5.50 17.74 -4.71
CA GLU A 4 -5.35 16.30 -4.89
C GLU A 4 -4.84 15.76 -3.57
N THR A 5 -5.73 15.75 -2.58
CA THR A 5 -5.53 15.01 -1.34
C THR A 5 -5.34 13.56 -1.76
N ASN A 6 -4.11 13.04 -1.71
CA ASN A 6 -3.84 11.62 -1.88
C ASN A 6 -4.77 10.86 -0.94
N ALA A 7 -5.85 10.33 -1.51
CA ALA A 7 -6.79 9.48 -0.82
C ALA A 7 -6.04 8.19 -0.47
N TYR A 8 -6.33 7.66 0.71
CA TYR A 8 -5.78 6.38 1.11
C TYR A 8 -6.20 5.30 0.11
N LYS A 9 -5.35 4.30 -0.10
CA LYS A 9 -5.63 3.12 -0.91
C LYS A 9 -5.25 1.88 -0.11
N ASN A 10 -6.09 0.84 -0.17
CA ASN A 10 -5.69 -0.48 0.26
C ASN A 10 -4.84 -1.10 -0.86
N VAL A 11 -3.66 -1.59 -0.51
CA VAL A 11 -2.71 -2.19 -1.46
C VAL A 11 -2.35 -3.59 -0.95
N THR A 12 -2.80 -4.61 -1.67
CA THR A 12 -2.46 -6.00 -1.37
C THR A 12 -1.45 -6.50 -2.39
N VAL A 13 -0.33 -7.01 -1.91
CA VAL A 13 0.81 -7.44 -2.71
C VAL A 13 1.15 -8.88 -2.38
N THR A 14 1.22 -9.72 -3.41
CA THR A 14 1.76 -11.09 -3.31
C THR A 14 3.10 -11.15 -4.01
N SER A 15 4.15 -11.54 -3.29
CA SER A 15 5.53 -11.65 -3.79
C SER A 15 6.36 -12.50 -2.80
N PRO A 16 7.51 -13.09 -3.16
CA PRO A 16 8.39 -13.75 -2.19
C PRO A 16 8.75 -12.83 -1.02
N GLU A 17 8.85 -13.38 0.19
CA GLU A 17 9.04 -12.62 1.44
C GLU A 17 10.25 -11.65 1.38
N GLU A 18 11.35 -12.09 0.78
CA GLU A 18 12.57 -11.28 0.62
C GLU A 18 12.36 -10.01 -0.22
N ARG A 19 11.40 -10.05 -1.15
CA ARG A 19 11.01 -8.90 -1.98
C ARG A 19 10.02 -8.01 -1.25
N LEU A 20 9.06 -8.60 -0.54
CA LEU A 20 8.10 -7.86 0.26
C LEU A 20 8.79 -6.97 1.31
N LYS A 21 9.93 -7.41 1.88
CA LYS A 21 10.73 -6.59 2.83
C LYS A 21 11.29 -5.30 2.22
N GLN A 22 11.40 -5.22 0.89
CA GLN A 22 11.85 -4.01 0.20
C GLN A 22 10.77 -2.92 0.21
N LEU A 23 9.50 -3.32 0.26
CA LEU A 23 8.35 -2.41 0.25
C LEU A 23 8.08 -1.79 1.62
N ASP A 24 8.48 -2.43 2.72
CA ASP A 24 8.20 -1.95 4.08
C ASP A 24 8.84 -0.61 4.42
N ASN A 25 9.93 -0.27 3.74
CA ASN A 25 10.65 0.97 3.97
C ASN A 25 10.13 2.12 3.10
N LEU A 26 9.11 1.88 2.27
CA LEU A 26 8.56 2.90 1.39
C LEU A 26 7.70 3.87 2.19
N SER A 27 7.99 5.16 2.02
CA SER A 27 7.22 6.22 2.65
C SER A 27 5.78 6.20 2.16
N GLY A 28 4.83 6.27 3.11
CA GLY A 28 3.41 6.28 2.82
C GLY A 28 2.77 4.89 2.72
N LEU A 29 3.52 3.79 2.92
CA LEU A 29 2.94 2.46 3.16
C LEU A 29 2.90 2.17 4.67
N GLU A 30 1.72 1.93 5.19
CA GLU A 30 1.51 1.42 6.54
C GLU A 30 1.08 -0.04 6.47
N ILE A 31 1.77 -0.93 7.19
CA ILE A 31 1.47 -2.36 7.14
C ILE A 31 0.21 -2.64 7.96
N LYS A 32 -0.83 -3.13 7.30
CA LYS A 32 -2.07 -3.60 7.95
C LYS A 32 -2.02 -5.10 8.24
N TYR A 33 -1.44 -5.86 7.33
CA TYR A 33 -1.34 -7.31 7.42
C TYR A 33 -0.05 -7.82 6.78
N SER A 34 0.55 -8.84 7.37
CA SER A 34 1.75 -9.48 6.86
C SER A 34 1.70 -10.99 7.09
N ASP A 35 1.83 -11.74 6.00
CA ASP A 35 1.91 -13.21 5.98
C ASP A 35 3.04 -13.67 5.05
N ALA A 36 3.34 -14.98 5.06
CA ALA A 36 4.36 -15.59 4.22
C ALA A 36 3.98 -15.54 2.73
N GLY A 37 4.33 -14.43 2.08
CA GLY A 37 4.14 -14.21 0.65
C GLY A 37 3.02 -13.25 0.27
N GLN A 38 2.29 -12.70 1.23
CA GLN A 38 1.30 -11.65 1.03
C GLN A 38 1.45 -10.54 2.06
N ARG A 39 1.33 -9.29 1.62
CA ARG A 39 1.16 -8.13 2.52
C ARG A 39 0.04 -7.23 2.08
N GLU A 40 -0.56 -6.59 3.08
CA GLU A 40 -1.56 -5.55 2.88
C GLU A 40 -1.06 -4.28 3.53
N TYR A 41 -1.16 -3.21 2.77
CA TYR A 41 -0.74 -1.88 3.17
C TYR A 41 -1.90 -0.91 3.04
N LEU A 42 -1.97 0.05 3.97
CA LEU A 42 -2.64 1.31 3.72
C LEU A 42 -1.65 2.26 3.07
N PHE A 43 -1.92 2.69 1.84
CA PHE A 43 -1.05 3.59 1.09
C PHE A 43 -1.60 5.01 1.05
N ARG A 44 -0.74 5.98 1.32
CA ARG A 44 -0.99 7.40 1.04
C ARG A 44 0.26 8.09 0.53
N GLY A 45 0.27 8.41 -0.76
CA GLY A 45 1.43 9.01 -1.39
C GLY A 45 1.30 9.04 -2.91
N ASP A 46 2.40 9.31 -3.59
CA ASP A 46 2.45 9.35 -5.04
C ASP A 46 2.32 7.92 -5.63
N MET A 47 1.19 7.66 -6.29
CA MET A 47 0.91 6.39 -6.97
C MET A 47 1.97 6.03 -8.01
N ALA A 48 2.55 7.00 -8.72
CA ALA A 48 3.58 6.73 -9.72
C ALA A 48 4.86 6.21 -9.08
N LEU A 49 5.19 6.68 -7.86
CA LEU A 49 6.31 6.13 -7.09
C LEU A 49 5.99 4.70 -6.62
N LEU A 50 4.80 4.47 -6.05
CA LEU A 50 4.39 3.14 -5.61
C LEU A 50 4.52 2.09 -6.74
N ILE A 51 3.97 2.38 -7.92
CA ILE A 51 4.00 1.44 -9.06
C ILE A 51 5.45 1.14 -9.50
N ARG A 52 6.36 2.11 -9.44
CA ARG A 52 7.78 1.90 -9.79
C ARG A 52 8.47 0.95 -8.81
N GLU A 53 8.17 1.07 -7.52
CA GLU A 53 8.75 0.22 -6.49
C GLU A 53 8.16 -1.19 -6.54
N LEU A 54 6.85 -1.31 -6.76
CA LEU A 54 6.18 -2.61 -6.96
C LEU A 54 6.77 -3.37 -8.16
N ASN A 55 7.10 -2.67 -9.26
CA ASN A 55 7.74 -3.30 -10.42
C ASN A 55 9.12 -3.92 -10.06
N GLN A 56 9.87 -3.33 -9.13
CA GLN A 56 11.17 -3.86 -8.68
C GLN A 56 11.01 -5.08 -7.74
N ALA A 57 9.88 -5.16 -7.03
CA ALA A 57 9.57 -6.22 -6.07
C ALA A 57 9.06 -7.53 -6.71
N GLN A 58 9.08 -7.67 -8.04
CA GLN A 58 8.63 -8.89 -8.76
C GLN A 58 7.25 -9.39 -8.28
N VAL A 59 6.28 -8.48 -8.22
CA VAL A 59 4.95 -8.76 -7.72
C VAL A 59 4.24 -9.78 -8.61
N SER A 60 3.78 -10.87 -8.01
CA SER A 60 3.02 -11.94 -8.68
C SER A 60 1.52 -11.65 -8.71
N ASN A 61 1.01 -10.91 -7.72
CA ASN A 61 -0.38 -10.47 -7.66
C ASN A 61 -0.49 -9.12 -6.95
N LEU A 62 -1.35 -8.25 -7.46
CA LEU A 62 -1.53 -6.89 -6.95
C LEU A 62 -3.02 -6.51 -6.98
N THR A 63 -3.53 -6.09 -5.82
CA THR A 63 -4.84 -5.44 -5.71
C THR A 63 -4.64 -4.03 -5.17
N ILE A 64 -5.24 -3.04 -5.82
CA ILE A 64 -5.28 -1.65 -5.34
C ILE A 64 -6.74 -1.20 -5.39
N GLU A 65 -7.28 -0.85 -4.24
CA GLU A 65 -8.68 -0.45 -4.09
C GLU A 65 -8.84 0.75 -3.15
N ASP A 66 -9.96 1.45 -3.28
CA ASP A 66 -10.34 2.44 -2.29
C ASP A 66 -10.63 1.75 -0.95
N PRO A 67 -10.14 2.29 0.18
CA PRO A 67 -10.47 1.76 1.49
C PRO A 67 -11.97 1.91 1.73
N SER A 68 -12.52 1.00 2.53
CA SER A 68 -13.91 1.13 2.97
C SER A 68 -14.09 2.38 3.82
N LEU A 69 -15.33 2.88 3.89
CA LEU A 69 -15.66 4.00 4.76
C LEU A 69 -15.25 3.75 6.21
N GLU A 70 -15.43 2.53 6.72
CA GLU A 70 -15.04 2.14 8.07
C GLU A 70 -13.54 2.31 8.32
N GLU A 71 -12.70 1.89 7.37
CA GLU A 71 -11.24 2.03 7.44
C GLU A 71 -10.79 3.49 7.37
N ILE A 72 -11.48 4.31 6.56
CA ILE A 72 -11.27 5.77 6.53
C ILE A 72 -11.59 6.34 7.91
N PHE A 73 -12.72 5.97 8.51
CA PHE A 73 -13.16 6.50 9.80
C PHE A 73 -12.23 6.12 10.96
N MET A 74 -11.64 4.92 10.98
CA MET A 74 -10.69 4.54 12.04
C MET A 74 -9.48 5.50 12.11
N HIS A 75 -9.04 6.05 10.98
CA HIS A 75 -7.89 6.95 10.91
C HIS A 75 -8.24 8.44 11.17
N TYR A 76 -9.52 8.80 11.29
CA TYR A 76 -9.94 10.17 11.62
C TYR A 76 -9.96 10.45 13.14
N TYR A 77 -9.77 9.41 13.96
CA TYR A 77 -9.70 9.52 15.42
C TYR A 77 -8.27 9.49 15.98
N GLU A 78 -7.26 9.39 15.12
CA GLU A 78 -5.83 9.55 15.49
C GLU A 78 -5.32 10.98 15.29
#